data_AF-A0A6A5XYC6-F1
#
_entry.id   AF-A0A6A5XYC6-F1
#
_cell.length_a   1.000
_cell.length_b   1.000
_cell.length_c   1.000
_cell.angle_alpha   90.00
_cell.angle_beta   90.00
_cell.angle_gamma   90.00
#
_symmetry.space_group_name_H-M   'P 1'
#
loop_
_entity.id
_entity.type
_entity.pdbx_description
1 polymer ?
#
loop_
_entity_poly.entity_id
_entity_poly.type
_entity_poly.pdbx_seq_one_letter_code
_entity_poly.pdbx_strand_id
1 'polypeptide(L)'
;MSSTQRQVEQIVGTASDSHAAVKSIIELLRDIFQEVLECQDFEAVGDVVVNQVGNYTILTTVPEEPRVWYQGINVPDRFPEHIHQAILNENAADEAVRYMLKPMRSALQHLGARVRWVSPRINPNIFLRGEDHPVQDPTLELRFHSVFEVTEADGSVHIADFTIEQYCRNRCRFYLTKEEFCREFTVVDNDFPDPTPGFIFNVDVLIAISKYTYWAKLAIGEYCASVDWNRVPTMGQNERVDILSRSTELLLAGPGEEEVEIPRFDSHFGVQ
;
A
#
# COMPACT_ATOMS: atom_id res chain seq x y z
N MET A 1 5.43 -2.08 -47.35
CA MET A 1 4.98 -1.62 -46.02
C MET A 1 5.27 -0.13 -45.93
N SER A 2 4.29 0.69 -45.54
CA SER A 2 4.46 2.15 -45.44
C SER A 2 5.31 2.51 -44.21
N SER A 3 5.99 3.66 -44.23
CA SER A 3 6.77 4.12 -43.06
C SER A 3 5.89 4.34 -41.82
N THR A 4 4.60 4.60 -42.03
CA THR A 4 3.59 4.71 -40.98
C THR A 4 3.34 3.37 -40.27
N GLN A 5 3.35 2.25 -41.01
CA GLN A 5 3.20 0.90 -40.42
C GLN A 5 4.40 0.53 -39.53
N ARG A 6 5.62 0.89 -39.94
CA ARG A 6 6.83 0.69 -39.12
C ARG A 6 6.85 1.57 -37.87
N GLN A 7 6.36 2.80 -37.95
CA GLN A 7 6.26 3.68 -36.78
C GLN A 7 5.21 3.19 -35.78
N VAL A 8 4.06 2.70 -36.25
CA VAL A 8 3.04 2.11 -35.37
C VAL A 8 3.53 0.82 -34.73
N GLU A 9 4.20 -0.08 -35.46
CA GLU A 9 4.77 -1.31 -34.90
C GLU A 9 5.90 -1.02 -33.91
N GLN A 10 6.71 0.03 -34.14
CA GLN A 10 7.78 0.43 -33.22
C GLN A 10 7.22 1.08 -31.94
N ILE A 11 6.13 1.86 -32.03
CA ILE A 11 5.43 2.46 -30.88
C ILE A 11 4.70 1.38 -30.06
N VAL A 12 4.02 0.44 -30.72
CA VAL A 12 3.27 -0.65 -30.06
C VAL A 12 4.24 -1.66 -29.41
N GLY A 13 5.38 -1.94 -30.04
CA GLY A 13 6.45 -2.75 -29.45
C GLY A 13 7.06 -2.11 -28.19
N THR A 14 7.25 -0.78 -28.18
CA THR A 14 7.78 -0.07 -27.00
C THR A 14 6.75 0.12 -25.87
N ALA A 15 5.46 0.27 -26.19
CA ALA A 15 4.42 0.54 -25.20
C ALA A 15 4.08 -0.69 -24.36
N SER A 16 3.98 -1.87 -24.99
CA SER A 16 3.75 -3.14 -24.27
C SER A 16 4.93 -3.48 -23.35
N ASP A 17 6.16 -3.22 -23.80
CA ASP A 17 7.37 -3.46 -23.02
C ASP A 17 7.51 -2.44 -21.88
N SER A 18 7.10 -1.19 -22.09
CA SER A 18 7.10 -0.14 -21.07
C SER A 18 6.09 -0.42 -19.96
N HIS A 19 4.86 -0.81 -20.29
CA HIS A 19 3.84 -1.15 -19.29
C HIS A 19 4.27 -2.34 -18.43
N ALA A 20 4.79 -3.39 -19.06
CA ALA A 20 5.31 -4.56 -18.35
C ALA A 20 6.48 -4.20 -17.41
N ALA A 21 7.38 -3.33 -17.86
CA ALA A 21 8.49 -2.82 -17.05
C ALA A 21 8.00 -2.00 -15.84
N VAL A 22 7.06 -1.06 -16.06
CA VAL A 22 6.45 -0.25 -15.00
C VAL A 22 5.79 -1.16 -13.97
N LYS A 23 4.90 -2.05 -14.40
CA LYS A 23 4.21 -2.99 -13.53
C LYS A 23 5.19 -3.86 -12.74
N SER A 24 6.24 -4.38 -13.38
CA SER A 24 7.24 -5.21 -12.73
C SER A 24 8.01 -4.48 -11.61
N ILE A 25 8.30 -3.18 -11.79
CA ILE A 25 8.94 -2.37 -10.76
C ILE A 25 7.99 -2.13 -9.59
N ILE A 26 6.73 -1.78 -9.88
CA ILE A 26 5.69 -1.56 -8.87
C ILE A 26 5.43 -2.84 -8.07
N GLU A 27 5.41 -3.99 -8.73
CA GLU A 27 5.25 -5.31 -8.08
C GLU A 27 6.37 -5.55 -7.08
N LEU A 28 7.64 -5.35 -7.46
CA LEU A 28 8.76 -5.53 -6.55
C LEU A 28 8.72 -4.55 -5.37
N LEU A 29 8.35 -3.29 -5.62
CA LEU A 29 8.17 -2.30 -4.54
C LEU A 29 7.04 -2.69 -3.58
N ARG A 30 5.95 -3.27 -4.11
CA ARG A 30 4.85 -3.79 -3.31
C ARG A 30 5.29 -4.99 -2.48
N ASP A 31 6.05 -5.92 -3.07
CA ASP A 31 6.56 -7.07 -2.33
C ASP A 31 7.50 -6.63 -1.19
N ILE A 32 8.40 -5.67 -1.43
CA ILE A 32 9.23 -5.06 -0.37
C ILE A 32 8.35 -4.45 0.72
N PHE A 33 7.24 -3.78 0.36
CA PHE A 33 6.32 -3.21 1.34
C PHE A 33 5.62 -4.29 2.18
N GLN A 34 5.19 -5.39 1.55
CA GLN A 34 4.53 -6.49 2.26
C GLN A 34 5.50 -7.18 3.24
N GLU A 35 6.76 -7.38 2.86
CA GLU A 35 7.80 -7.89 3.77
C GLU A 35 7.97 -6.99 4.99
N VAL A 36 7.89 -5.66 4.82
CA VAL A 36 7.96 -4.70 5.94
C VAL A 36 6.80 -4.93 6.92
N LEU A 37 5.57 -5.11 6.40
CA LEU A 37 4.40 -5.35 7.22
C LEU A 37 4.50 -6.69 7.97
N GLU A 38 4.96 -7.73 7.30
CA GLU A 38 5.12 -9.06 7.89
C GLU A 38 6.23 -9.12 8.96
N CYS A 39 7.26 -8.27 8.85
CA CYS A 39 8.34 -8.18 9.84
C CYS A 39 7.98 -7.35 11.09
N GLN A 40 6.85 -6.64 11.08
CA GLN A 40 6.43 -5.88 12.25
C GLN A 40 5.93 -6.85 13.31
N ASP A 41 6.69 -7.01 14.40
CA ASP A 41 6.27 -7.80 15.56
C ASP A 41 5.21 -7.01 16.34
N PHE A 42 3.94 -7.22 15.98
CA PHE A 42 2.82 -6.64 16.68
C PHE A 42 2.41 -7.56 17.82
N GLU A 43 2.42 -7.04 19.05
CA GLU A 43 1.83 -7.76 20.18
C GLU A 43 0.35 -8.04 19.91
N ALA A 44 -0.06 -9.28 20.14
CA ALA A 44 -1.42 -9.68 19.90
C ALA A 44 -2.40 -8.97 20.87
N VAL A 45 -3.35 -8.22 20.33
CA VAL A 45 -4.23 -7.33 21.12
C VAL A 45 -5.63 -7.91 21.36
N GLY A 46 -5.99 -9.02 20.71
CA GLY A 46 -7.29 -9.65 20.93
C GLY A 46 -7.67 -10.69 19.87
N ASP A 47 -8.79 -11.37 20.13
CA ASP A 47 -9.41 -12.31 19.21
C ASP A 47 -10.37 -11.58 18.25
N VAL A 48 -10.64 -12.18 17.08
CA VAL A 48 -11.69 -11.71 16.17
C VAL A 48 -12.79 -12.74 15.95
N VAL A 49 -14.02 -12.24 16.00
CA VAL A 49 -15.23 -12.93 15.56
C VAL A 49 -15.59 -12.44 14.16
N VAL A 50 -15.71 -13.37 13.22
CA VAL A 50 -16.06 -13.09 11.82
C VAL A 50 -17.55 -13.36 11.60
N ASN A 51 -18.28 -12.34 11.15
CA ASN A 51 -19.68 -12.42 10.80
C ASN A 51 -19.87 -12.07 9.32
N GLN A 52 -20.77 -12.78 8.62
CA GLN A 52 -21.15 -12.46 7.24
C GLN A 52 -22.52 -11.81 7.22
N VAL A 53 -22.62 -10.63 6.58
CA VAL A 53 -23.88 -9.89 6.41
C VAL A 53 -24.05 -9.55 4.94
N GLY A 54 -24.84 -10.36 4.22
CA GLY A 54 -24.95 -10.23 2.76
C GLY A 54 -23.61 -10.54 2.08
N ASN A 55 -23.05 -9.56 1.36
CA ASN A 55 -21.73 -9.64 0.72
C ASN A 55 -20.60 -9.03 1.58
N TYR A 56 -20.91 -8.60 2.80
CA TYR A 56 -19.97 -7.92 3.68
C TYR A 56 -19.44 -8.87 4.75
N THR A 57 -18.13 -8.77 5.00
CA THR A 57 -17.46 -9.45 6.11
C THR A 57 -17.30 -8.47 7.27
N ILE A 58 -17.90 -8.76 8.41
CA ILE A 58 -17.76 -7.94 9.62
C ILE A 58 -16.83 -8.68 10.59
N LEU A 59 -15.68 -8.08 10.86
CA LEU A 59 -14.70 -8.54 11.83
C LEU A 59 -14.93 -7.78 13.13
N THR A 60 -15.24 -8.49 14.22
CA THR A 60 -15.51 -7.91 15.54
C THR A 60 -14.40 -8.32 16.51
N THR A 61 -13.68 -7.37 17.09
CA THR A 61 -12.59 -7.64 18.05
C THR A 61 -13.13 -7.93 19.46
N VAL A 62 -12.49 -8.84 20.19
CA VAL A 62 -12.84 -9.25 21.57
C VAL A 62 -11.58 -9.49 22.42
N PRO A 63 -11.43 -8.90 23.63
CA PRO A 63 -12.31 -7.89 24.24
C PRO A 63 -12.19 -6.52 23.58
N GLU A 64 -13.06 -5.58 23.99
CA GLU A 64 -13.08 -4.20 23.51
C GLU A 64 -11.78 -3.46 23.91
N GLU A 65 -10.77 -3.52 23.05
CA GLU A 65 -9.57 -2.70 23.17
C GLU A 65 -9.82 -1.36 22.44
N PRO A 66 -9.78 -0.22 23.16
CA PRO A 66 -10.06 1.08 22.56
C PRO A 66 -8.93 1.43 21.60
N ARG A 67 -9.21 1.32 20.29
CA ARG A 67 -8.42 1.94 19.22
C ARG A 67 -7.02 1.34 19.03
N VAL A 68 -6.82 0.07 19.34
CA VAL A 68 -5.53 -0.54 19.00
C VAL A 68 -5.51 -0.83 17.51
N TRP A 69 -4.46 -0.32 16.87
CA TRP A 69 -4.13 -0.59 15.48
C TRP A 69 -4.23 -2.09 15.25
N TYR A 70 -5.11 -2.48 14.33
CA TYR A 70 -5.53 -3.86 14.09
C TYR A 70 -4.40 -4.79 13.63
N GLN A 71 -3.20 -4.27 13.43
CA GLN A 71 -2.03 -5.00 13.00
C GLN A 71 -1.52 -6.03 14.05
N GLY A 72 -2.09 -6.07 15.26
CA GLY A 72 -1.88 -7.13 16.26
C GLY A 72 -3.10 -8.02 16.52
N ILE A 73 -4.08 -8.11 15.63
CA ILE A 73 -5.18 -9.07 15.85
C ILE A 73 -4.68 -10.50 15.60
N ASN A 74 -4.90 -11.39 16.57
CA ASN A 74 -4.72 -12.82 16.33
C ASN A 74 -5.88 -13.36 15.50
N VAL A 75 -5.57 -13.73 14.26
CA VAL A 75 -6.51 -14.41 13.38
C VAL A 75 -6.26 -15.91 13.51
N PRO A 76 -7.22 -16.71 14.02
CA PRO A 76 -7.05 -18.15 14.10
C PRO A 76 -6.75 -18.79 12.74
N ASP A 77 -5.77 -19.71 12.68
CA ASP A 77 -5.33 -20.42 11.45
C ASP A 77 -6.44 -21.13 10.65
N ARG A 78 -7.61 -21.31 11.26
CA ARG A 78 -8.80 -21.84 10.58
C ARG A 78 -9.39 -20.87 9.54
N PHE A 79 -9.03 -19.59 9.59
CA PHE A 79 -9.49 -18.61 8.62
C PHE A 79 -8.67 -18.68 7.33
N PRO A 80 -9.29 -18.39 6.17
CA PRO A 80 -8.57 -18.35 4.91
C PRO A 80 -7.47 -17.29 4.91
N GLU A 81 -6.35 -17.56 4.21
CA GLU A 81 -5.20 -16.66 4.07
C GLU A 81 -5.57 -15.22 3.69
N HIS A 82 -6.56 -15.02 2.82
CA HIS A 82 -7.00 -13.67 2.42
C HIS A 82 -7.57 -12.84 3.57
N ILE A 83 -8.10 -13.46 4.63
CA ILE A 83 -8.56 -12.76 5.84
C ILE A 83 -7.36 -12.31 6.68
N HIS A 84 -6.34 -13.16 6.80
CA HIS A 84 -5.08 -12.79 7.48
C HIS A 84 -4.43 -11.60 6.76
N GLN A 85 -4.33 -11.67 5.43
CA GLN A 85 -3.79 -10.60 4.61
C GLN A 85 -4.63 -9.32 4.70
N ALA A 86 -5.95 -9.42 4.73
CA ALA A 86 -6.81 -8.26 4.88
C ALA A 86 -6.56 -7.53 6.21
N ILE A 87 -6.40 -8.28 7.31
CA ILE A 87 -6.14 -7.71 8.64
C ILE A 87 -4.73 -7.12 8.73
N LEU A 88 -3.72 -7.80 8.17
CA LEU A 88 -2.35 -7.28 8.09
C LEU A 88 -2.29 -5.93 7.34
N ASN A 89 -3.05 -5.82 6.25
CA ASN A 89 -3.09 -4.65 5.39
C ASN A 89 -4.05 -3.53 5.90
N GLU A 90 -4.86 -3.79 6.93
CA GLU A 90 -5.81 -2.82 7.46
C GLU A 90 -5.06 -1.62 8.06
N ASN A 91 -5.44 -0.41 7.61
CA ASN A 91 -4.80 0.86 7.95
C ASN A 91 -3.33 1.01 7.49
N ALA A 92 -2.78 0.11 6.68
CA ALA A 92 -1.40 0.20 6.19
C ALA A 92 -1.23 1.06 4.91
N ALA A 93 -2.34 1.59 4.38
CA ALA A 93 -2.36 2.31 3.11
C ALA A 93 -1.55 3.61 3.15
N ASP A 94 -1.59 4.33 4.27
CA ASP A 94 -0.83 5.57 4.45
C ASP A 94 0.67 5.28 4.61
N GLU A 95 1.02 4.19 5.28
CA GLU A 95 2.39 3.67 5.43
C GLU A 95 2.97 3.32 4.07
N ALA A 96 2.20 2.64 3.20
CA ALA A 96 2.62 2.36 1.83
C ALA A 96 3.03 3.66 1.12
N VAL A 97 2.21 4.71 1.21
CA VAL A 97 2.53 6.02 0.62
C VAL A 97 3.78 6.64 1.26
N ARG A 98 3.88 6.63 2.59
CA ARG A 98 5.02 7.19 3.32
C ARG A 98 6.34 6.52 2.98
N TYR A 99 6.32 5.21 2.76
CA TYR A 99 7.51 4.40 2.47
C TYR A 99 7.85 4.42 0.99
N MET A 100 6.85 4.26 0.12
CA MET A 100 7.09 3.89 -1.29
C MET A 100 6.91 5.03 -2.27
N LEU A 101 6.29 6.17 -1.92
CA LEU A 101 6.06 7.24 -2.89
C LEU A 101 7.37 7.79 -3.49
N LYS A 102 8.39 8.03 -2.66
CA LYS A 102 9.69 8.53 -3.12
C LYS A 102 10.49 7.45 -3.88
N PRO A 103 10.68 6.22 -3.35
CA PRO A 103 11.28 5.13 -4.10
C PRO A 103 10.63 4.91 -5.46
N MET A 104 9.30 4.87 -5.51
CA MET A 104 8.57 4.59 -6.75
C MET A 104 8.73 5.69 -7.79
N ARG A 105 8.68 6.97 -7.37
CA ARG A 105 9.00 8.10 -8.26
C ARG A 105 10.40 7.98 -8.86
N SER A 106 11.39 7.66 -8.03
CA SER A 106 12.78 7.51 -8.47
C SER A 106 12.94 6.32 -9.42
N ALA A 107 12.34 5.17 -9.08
CA ALA A 107 12.44 3.94 -9.84
C ALA A 107 11.77 4.06 -11.21
N LEU A 108 10.65 4.77 -11.32
CA LEU A 108 9.88 4.86 -12.57
C LEU A 108 10.25 6.04 -13.47
N GLN A 109 11.03 7.01 -12.98
CA GLN A 109 11.37 8.23 -13.72
C GLN A 109 12.04 7.94 -15.07
N HIS A 110 12.93 6.94 -15.13
CA HIS A 110 13.67 6.59 -16.35
C HIS A 110 12.77 5.99 -17.44
N LEU A 111 11.59 5.47 -17.08
CA LEU A 111 10.58 4.97 -18.00
C LEU A 111 9.61 6.06 -18.45
N GLY A 112 9.81 7.32 -18.04
CA GLY A 112 8.91 8.43 -18.36
C GLY A 112 7.58 8.39 -17.59
N ALA A 113 7.42 7.47 -16.66
CA ALA A 113 6.23 7.36 -15.82
C ALA A 113 6.29 8.36 -14.65
N ARG A 114 5.11 8.83 -14.22
CA ARG A 114 4.91 9.76 -13.11
C ARG A 114 4.00 9.15 -12.08
N VAL A 115 4.26 9.46 -10.81
CA VAL A 115 3.49 8.91 -9.68
C VAL A 115 3.04 10.02 -8.75
N ARG A 116 1.77 9.97 -8.36
CA ARG A 116 1.21 10.80 -7.28
C ARG A 116 0.37 9.96 -6.32
N TRP A 117 0.26 10.45 -5.09
CA TRP A 117 -0.68 9.95 -4.11
C TRP A 117 -2.07 10.52 -4.41
N VAL A 118 -3.09 9.68 -4.35
CA VAL A 118 -4.50 10.08 -4.37
C VAL A 118 -5.26 9.35 -3.26
N SER A 119 -6.35 9.95 -2.78
CA SER A 119 -7.15 9.43 -1.67
C SER A 119 -8.61 9.19 -2.09
N PRO A 120 -8.91 8.16 -2.91
CA PRO A 120 -10.27 7.82 -3.28
C PRO A 120 -11.15 7.53 -2.05
N ARG A 121 -12.46 7.75 -2.24
CA ARG A 121 -13.49 7.16 -1.39
C ARG A 121 -13.90 5.81 -1.96
N ILE A 122 -13.86 4.79 -1.13
CA ILE A 122 -14.13 3.42 -1.53
C ILE A 122 -15.27 2.83 -0.70
N ASN A 123 -15.96 1.85 -1.25
CA ASN A 123 -16.91 1.03 -0.52
C ASN A 123 -16.22 -0.28 -0.07
N PRO A 124 -15.86 -0.42 1.22
CA PRO A 124 -15.16 -1.60 1.69
C PRO A 124 -16.09 -2.81 1.78
N ASN A 125 -15.59 -4.00 1.44
CA ASN A 125 -16.33 -5.26 1.66
C ASN A 125 -16.04 -5.88 3.04
N ILE A 126 -15.07 -5.33 3.78
CA ILE A 126 -14.73 -5.74 5.14
C ILE A 126 -14.91 -4.55 6.08
N PHE A 127 -15.53 -4.80 7.23
CA PHE A 127 -15.69 -3.83 8.31
C PHE A 127 -15.08 -4.37 9.59
N LEU A 128 -14.06 -3.70 10.11
CA LEU A 128 -13.56 -3.94 11.47
C LEU A 128 -14.31 -3.03 12.45
N ARG A 129 -14.79 -3.61 13.56
CA ARG A 129 -15.48 -2.88 14.62
C ARG A 129 -15.26 -3.50 16.00
N GLY A 130 -15.49 -2.72 17.06
CA GLY A 130 -15.66 -3.23 18.42
C GLY A 130 -17.04 -3.86 18.64
N GLU A 131 -17.15 -4.71 19.66
CA GLU A 131 -18.37 -5.46 20.02
C GLU A 131 -19.59 -4.54 20.28
N ASP A 132 -19.37 -3.36 20.87
CA ASP A 132 -20.43 -2.43 21.26
C ASP A 132 -20.83 -1.42 20.16
N HIS A 133 -20.18 -1.45 19.00
CA HIS A 133 -20.56 -0.59 17.87
C HIS A 133 -21.72 -1.21 17.06
N PRO A 134 -22.92 -0.57 17.02
CA PRO A 134 -24.05 -1.10 16.28
C PRO A 134 -23.70 -1.25 14.79
N VAL A 135 -24.27 -2.26 14.11
CA VAL A 135 -24.14 -2.41 12.66
C VAL A 135 -24.85 -1.21 12.03
N GLN A 136 -24.12 -0.14 11.71
CA GLN A 136 -24.61 0.84 10.74
C GLN A 136 -24.70 0.14 9.39
N ASP A 137 -25.60 0.59 8.53
CA ASP A 137 -25.74 0.00 7.19
C ASP A 137 -24.39 0.11 6.45
N PRO A 138 -23.68 -1.02 6.23
CA PRO A 138 -22.33 -1.00 5.66
C PRO A 138 -22.33 -0.44 4.24
N THR A 139 -23.50 -0.40 3.56
CA THR A 139 -23.64 0.17 2.22
C THR A 139 -23.46 1.70 2.19
N LEU A 140 -23.46 2.37 3.35
CA LEU A 140 -23.38 3.83 3.47
C LEU A 140 -22.02 4.35 3.97
N GLU A 141 -21.11 3.47 4.39
CA GLU A 141 -19.81 3.84 4.95
C GLU A 141 -18.71 3.87 3.88
N LEU A 142 -18.65 4.98 3.13
CA LEU A 142 -17.48 5.23 2.28
C LEU A 142 -16.26 5.58 3.14
N ARG A 143 -15.13 4.92 2.89
CA ARG A 143 -13.85 5.19 3.57
C ARG A 143 -12.87 5.84 2.63
N PHE A 144 -12.05 6.76 3.14
CA PHE A 144 -10.89 7.24 2.42
C PHE A 144 -9.82 6.16 2.42
N HIS A 145 -9.14 5.98 1.29
CA HIS A 145 -8.08 5.00 1.10
C HIS A 145 -6.93 5.62 0.33
N SER A 146 -5.69 5.28 0.67
CA SER A 146 -4.49 5.83 0.06
C SER A 146 -3.95 4.90 -1.03
N VAL A 147 -3.87 5.42 -2.26
CA VAL A 147 -3.34 4.67 -3.42
C VAL A 147 -2.40 5.53 -4.25
N PHE A 148 -1.69 4.89 -5.17
CA PHE A 148 -0.82 5.58 -6.12
C PHE A 148 -1.48 5.68 -7.48
N GLU A 149 -1.61 6.90 -8.01
CA GLU A 149 -1.94 7.11 -9.41
C GLU A 149 -0.63 7.18 -10.21
N VAL A 150 -0.48 6.24 -11.15
CA VAL A 150 0.67 6.09 -12.05
C VAL A 150 0.24 6.51 -13.44
N THR A 151 0.85 7.59 -13.96
CA THR A 151 0.70 7.99 -15.36
C THR A 151 1.91 7.50 -16.13
N GLU A 152 1.73 6.59 -17.07
CA GLU A 152 2.81 6.04 -17.90
C GLU A 152 3.23 7.03 -19.00
N ALA A 153 4.31 6.71 -19.73
CA ALA A 153 4.87 7.58 -20.77
C ALA A 153 3.90 7.84 -21.93
N ASP A 154 3.02 6.88 -22.23
CA ASP A 154 1.97 7.01 -23.25
C ASP A 154 0.75 7.84 -22.77
N GLY A 155 0.75 8.26 -21.50
CA GLY A 155 -0.33 9.01 -20.88
C GLY A 155 -1.44 8.16 -20.28
N SER A 156 -1.35 6.82 -20.36
CA SER A 156 -2.29 5.92 -19.69
C SER A 156 -2.18 6.07 -18.17
N VAL A 157 -3.32 5.90 -17.48
CA VAL A 157 -3.41 6.11 -16.03
C VAL A 157 -3.85 4.81 -15.36
N HIS A 158 -3.02 4.38 -14.42
CA HIS A 158 -3.22 3.19 -13.61
C HIS A 158 -3.24 3.57 -12.12
N ILE A 159 -3.93 2.75 -11.34
CA ILE A 159 -3.93 2.82 -9.88
C ILE A 159 -3.15 1.63 -9.35
N ALA A 160 -2.11 1.89 -8.58
CA ALA A 160 -1.42 0.90 -7.78
C ALA A 160 -1.92 0.97 -6.33
N ASP A 161 -2.52 -0.11 -5.85
CA ASP A 161 -3.03 -0.26 -4.50
C ASP A 161 -2.27 -1.37 -3.79
N PHE A 162 -1.35 -0.98 -2.90
CA PHE A 162 -0.45 -1.92 -2.24
C PHE A 162 -1.16 -2.74 -1.18
N THR A 163 -2.32 -2.29 -0.70
CA THR A 163 -3.09 -2.88 0.42
C THR A 163 -4.51 -3.26 -0.01
N ILE A 164 -4.70 -3.59 -1.29
CA ILE A 164 -6.00 -3.94 -1.89
C ILE A 164 -6.70 -5.11 -1.16
N GLU A 165 -5.92 -6.00 -0.54
CA GLU A 165 -6.39 -7.15 0.23
C GLU A 165 -7.22 -6.76 1.45
N GLN A 166 -7.04 -5.56 2.02
CA GLN A 166 -7.85 -5.08 3.15
C GLN A 166 -9.36 -5.02 2.81
N TYR A 167 -9.71 -5.11 1.52
CA TYR A 167 -11.09 -5.20 1.02
C TYR A 167 -11.49 -6.59 0.50
N CYS A 168 -10.78 -7.65 0.91
CA CYS A 168 -11.00 -9.04 0.46
C CYS A 168 -10.83 -9.23 -1.06
N ARG A 169 -9.93 -8.45 -1.68
CA ARG A 169 -9.69 -8.52 -3.12
C ARG A 169 -8.47 -9.38 -3.45
N ASN A 170 -8.40 -9.82 -4.70
CA ASN A 170 -7.30 -10.64 -5.19
C ASN A 170 -6.01 -9.80 -5.25
N ARG A 171 -4.95 -10.25 -4.59
CA ARG A 171 -3.61 -9.63 -4.59
C ARG A 171 -3.08 -9.30 -5.98
N CYS A 172 -3.39 -10.11 -6.99
CA CYS A 172 -2.94 -9.90 -8.37
C CYS A 172 -3.60 -8.70 -9.07
N ARG A 173 -4.64 -8.10 -8.45
CA ARG A 173 -5.34 -6.91 -8.95
C ARG A 173 -4.81 -5.60 -8.35
N PHE A 174 -3.62 -5.61 -7.76
CA PHE A 174 -3.02 -4.41 -7.16
C PHE A 174 -2.70 -3.29 -8.16
N TYR A 175 -2.57 -3.58 -9.46
CA TYR A 175 -2.28 -2.59 -10.51
C TYR A 175 -3.35 -2.65 -11.59
N LEU A 176 -4.27 -1.68 -11.58
CA LEU A 176 -5.45 -1.63 -12.45
C LEU A 176 -5.45 -0.36 -13.28
N THR A 177 -6.12 -0.37 -14.43
CA THR A 177 -6.48 0.90 -15.07
C THR A 177 -7.38 1.72 -14.14
N LYS A 178 -7.36 3.06 -14.27
CA LYS A 178 -8.24 3.93 -13.47
C LYS A 178 -9.72 3.56 -13.61
N GLU A 179 -10.14 3.16 -14.81
CA GLU A 179 -11.51 2.73 -15.07
C GLU A 179 -11.86 1.43 -14.34
N GLU A 180 -10.99 0.42 -14.39
CA GLU A 180 -11.17 -0.83 -13.66
C GLU A 180 -11.22 -0.61 -12.15
N PHE A 181 -10.33 0.24 -11.62
CA PHE A 181 -10.32 0.59 -10.20
C PHE A 181 -11.64 1.25 -9.78
N CYS A 182 -12.11 2.27 -10.50
CA CYS A 182 -13.38 2.91 -10.18
C CYS A 182 -14.55 1.92 -10.24
N ARG A 183 -14.58 1.03 -11.24
CA ARG A 183 -15.63 0.01 -11.37
C ARG A 183 -15.64 -0.99 -10.21
N GLU A 184 -14.47 -1.29 -9.66
CA GLU A 184 -14.30 -2.30 -8.60
C GLU A 184 -14.54 -1.76 -7.19
N PHE A 185 -14.30 -0.46 -6.96
CA PHE A 185 -14.26 0.13 -5.61
C PHE A 185 -15.15 1.34 -5.36
N THR A 186 -15.60 2.05 -6.41
CA THR A 186 -16.30 3.35 -6.24
C THR A 186 -17.76 3.25 -6.65
N VAL A 187 -18.66 3.76 -5.80
CA VAL A 187 -20.00 4.15 -6.24
C VAL A 187 -19.86 5.58 -6.79
N VAL A 188 -20.11 5.71 -8.09
CA VAL A 188 -20.31 6.93 -8.89
C VAL A 188 -20.14 8.25 -8.12
N ASP A 189 -18.90 8.74 -8.04
CA ASP A 189 -18.58 10.18 -8.10
C ASP A 189 -17.07 10.29 -8.40
N ASN A 190 -16.76 10.80 -9.59
CA ASN A 190 -15.43 10.77 -10.23
C ASN A 190 -14.40 11.73 -9.61
N ASP A 191 -14.66 12.30 -8.45
CA ASP A 191 -13.76 13.26 -7.82
C ASP A 191 -12.90 12.53 -6.79
N PHE A 192 -11.65 12.27 -7.18
CA PHE A 192 -10.57 11.99 -6.23
C PHE A 192 -10.22 13.32 -5.57
N PRO A 193 -10.67 13.60 -4.34
CA PRO A 193 -10.28 14.85 -3.70
C PRO A 193 -8.77 14.86 -3.53
N ASP A 194 -8.15 16.01 -3.81
CA ASP A 194 -6.80 16.28 -3.35
C ASP A 194 -6.78 16.17 -1.80
N PRO A 195 -5.70 15.62 -1.20
CA PRO A 195 -5.64 15.42 0.24
C PRO A 195 -5.91 16.74 0.97
N THR A 196 -6.97 16.76 1.79
CA THR A 196 -7.42 17.97 2.48
C THR A 196 -6.39 18.38 3.54
N PRO A 197 -5.85 19.60 3.53
CA PRO A 197 -4.96 20.07 4.58
C PRO A 197 -5.72 20.15 5.91
N GLY A 198 -5.25 19.45 6.95
CA GLY A 198 -5.72 19.69 8.32
C GLY A 198 -6.18 18.50 9.16
N PHE A 199 -5.86 17.26 8.82
CA PHE A 199 -6.12 16.13 9.73
C PHE A 199 -5.08 16.10 10.85
N ILE A 200 -5.48 16.48 12.07
CA ILE A 200 -4.63 16.50 13.27
C ILE A 200 -4.74 15.13 13.95
N PHE A 201 -3.66 14.35 13.93
CA PHE A 201 -3.54 13.06 14.61
C PHE A 201 -3.09 13.22 16.08
N ASN A 202 -3.47 12.26 16.92
CA ASN A 202 -3.11 12.21 18.34
C ASN A 202 -1.60 11.94 18.54
N VAL A 203 -0.94 12.77 19.36
CA VAL A 203 0.53 12.92 19.45
C VAL A 203 1.24 11.76 20.17
N ASP A 204 0.63 11.13 21.17
CA ASP A 204 1.35 10.11 21.96
C ASP A 204 1.41 8.74 21.25
N VAL A 205 0.41 8.43 20.43
CA VAL A 205 0.37 7.24 19.55
C VAL A 205 1.33 7.39 18.36
N LEU A 206 1.55 8.63 17.91
CA LEU A 206 2.55 8.94 16.88
C LEU A 206 3.96 8.63 17.34
N ILE A 207 4.33 8.72 18.62
CA ILE A 207 5.74 8.63 19.05
C ILE A 207 6.29 7.20 18.96
N ALA A 208 5.53 6.17 19.39
CA ALA A 208 5.97 4.77 19.30
C ALA A 208 5.94 4.24 17.86
N ILE A 209 4.84 4.50 17.14
CA ILE A 209 4.72 4.24 15.69
C ILE A 209 5.82 4.99 14.95
N SER A 210 6.13 6.23 15.33
CA SER A 210 7.15 7.02 14.64
C SER A 210 8.54 6.41 14.71
N LYS A 211 8.96 5.70 15.76
CA LYS A 211 10.32 5.11 15.78
C LYS A 211 10.45 3.99 14.75
N TYR A 212 9.55 3.01 14.80
CA TYR A 212 9.58 1.88 13.87
C TYR A 212 9.26 2.33 12.45
N THR A 213 8.19 3.12 12.25
CA THR A 213 7.80 3.66 10.94
C THR A 213 8.89 4.56 10.34
N TYR A 214 9.58 5.37 11.16
CA TYR A 214 10.70 6.18 10.69
C TYR A 214 11.88 5.33 10.26
N TRP A 215 12.25 4.33 11.07
CA TRP A 215 13.37 3.47 10.74
C TRP A 215 13.07 2.58 9.52
N ALA A 216 11.89 1.97 9.44
CA ALA A 216 11.45 1.22 8.26
C ALA A 216 11.49 2.10 7.01
N LYS A 217 11.00 3.34 7.10
CA LYS A 217 11.08 4.32 6.00
C LYS A 217 12.53 4.61 5.58
N LEU A 218 13.45 4.77 6.54
CA LEU A 218 14.87 4.98 6.24
C LEU A 218 15.50 3.75 5.59
N ALA A 219 15.32 2.57 6.17
CA ALA A 219 15.84 1.31 5.67
C ALA A 219 15.34 1.02 4.25
N ILE A 220 14.03 1.17 4.00
CA ILE A 220 13.43 1.04 2.65
C ILE A 220 14.03 2.09 1.71
N GLY A 221 14.16 3.34 2.16
CA GLY A 221 14.69 4.43 1.35
C GLY A 221 16.13 4.17 0.89
N GLU A 222 17.00 3.75 1.82
CA GLU A 222 18.39 3.38 1.54
C GLU A 222 18.48 2.14 0.66
N TYR A 223 17.68 1.12 0.98
CA TYR A 223 17.68 -0.12 0.24
C TYR A 223 17.25 0.10 -1.22
N CYS A 224 16.11 0.76 -1.42
CA CYS A 224 15.60 1.09 -2.75
C CYS A 224 16.55 1.99 -3.54
N ALA A 225 17.36 2.82 -2.89
CA ALA A 225 18.39 3.62 -3.56
C ALA A 225 19.55 2.78 -4.09
N SER A 226 19.77 1.57 -3.54
CA SER A 226 20.82 0.64 -3.97
C SER A 226 20.41 -0.30 -5.11
N VAL A 227 19.10 -0.39 -5.41
CA VAL A 227 18.57 -1.28 -6.44
C VAL A 227 18.78 -0.68 -7.83
N ASP A 228 19.29 -1.49 -8.77
CA ASP A 228 19.33 -1.12 -10.19
C ASP A 228 17.97 -1.36 -10.85
N TRP A 229 17.12 -0.34 -10.78
CA TRP A 229 15.74 -0.38 -11.28
C TRP A 229 15.63 -0.65 -12.78
N ASN A 230 16.66 -0.35 -13.59
CA ASN A 230 16.64 -0.64 -15.03
C ASN A 230 16.69 -2.15 -15.31
N ARG A 231 17.26 -2.93 -14.38
CA ARG A 231 17.41 -4.39 -14.54
C ARG A 231 16.17 -5.15 -14.10
N VAL A 232 15.37 -4.60 -13.19
CA VAL A 232 14.19 -5.25 -12.59
C VAL A 232 13.23 -5.89 -13.61
N PRO A 233 12.86 -5.24 -14.74
CA PRO A 233 11.98 -5.85 -15.74
C PRO A 233 12.50 -7.16 -16.34
N THR A 234 13.82 -7.37 -16.27
CA THR A 234 14.51 -8.54 -16.85
C THR A 234 15.07 -9.49 -15.78
N MET A 235 14.92 -9.16 -14.49
CA MET A 235 15.38 -10.00 -13.40
C MET A 235 14.59 -11.30 -13.32
N GLY A 236 15.31 -12.41 -13.19
CA GLY A 236 14.73 -13.71 -12.88
C GLY A 236 14.18 -13.78 -11.44
N GLN A 237 13.41 -14.81 -11.15
CA GLN A 237 12.77 -15.01 -9.84
C GLN A 237 13.78 -15.06 -8.69
N ASN A 238 14.91 -15.75 -8.85
CA ASN A 238 15.92 -15.87 -7.79
C ASN A 238 16.54 -14.51 -7.44
N GLU A 239 16.84 -13.66 -8.44
CA GLU A 239 17.38 -12.31 -8.19
C GLU A 239 16.38 -11.45 -7.41
N ARG A 240 15.07 -11.61 -7.64
CA ARG A 240 14.03 -10.92 -6.87
C ARG A 240 13.95 -11.43 -5.44
N VAL A 241 14.05 -12.73 -5.22
CA VAL A 241 14.09 -13.34 -3.88
C VAL A 241 15.30 -12.85 -3.08
N ASP A 242 16.46 -12.75 -3.71
CA ASP A 242 17.66 -12.21 -3.08
C ASP A 242 17.46 -10.74 -2.67
N ILE A 243 16.75 -9.96 -3.51
CA ILE A 243 16.39 -8.58 -3.18
C ILE A 243 15.46 -8.55 -1.96
N LEU A 244 14.42 -9.38 -1.93
CA LEU A 244 13.46 -9.40 -0.81
C LEU A 244 14.13 -9.83 0.50
N SER A 245 14.95 -10.89 0.45
CA SER A 245 15.68 -11.38 1.63
C SER A 245 16.58 -10.31 2.24
N ARG A 246 17.27 -9.53 1.39
CA ARG A 246 18.14 -8.45 1.84
C ARG A 246 17.38 -7.26 2.42
N SER A 247 16.21 -6.91 1.87
CA SER A 247 15.36 -5.90 2.53
C SER A 247 14.92 -6.37 3.90
N THR A 248 14.54 -7.64 4.04
CA THR A 248 14.10 -8.22 5.30
C THR A 248 15.22 -8.25 6.34
N GLU A 249 16.44 -8.63 5.96
CA GLU A 249 17.61 -8.55 6.86
C GLU A 249 17.89 -7.12 7.35
N LEU A 250 17.81 -6.14 6.45
CA LEU A 250 17.97 -4.73 6.82
C LEU A 250 16.86 -4.28 7.76
N LEU A 251 15.63 -4.78 7.61
CA LEU A 251 14.45 -4.48 8.42
C LEU A 251 14.42 -5.21 9.77
N LEU A 252 15.07 -6.36 9.89
CA LEU A 252 15.18 -7.09 11.15
C LEU A 252 16.37 -6.64 12.00
N ALA A 253 17.38 -6.02 11.39
CA ALA A 253 18.52 -5.46 12.13
C ALA A 253 18.11 -4.36 13.13
N GLY A 254 16.95 -3.74 12.93
CA GLY A 254 16.37 -2.69 13.77
C GLY A 254 17.21 -1.41 13.80
N PRO A 255 16.70 -0.33 14.41
CA PRO A 255 17.59 0.70 14.93
C PRO A 255 18.44 -0.01 15.99
N GLY A 256 19.77 -0.01 15.86
CA GLY A 256 20.64 -0.51 16.93
C GLY A 256 20.28 0.15 18.27
N GLU A 257 20.76 -0.39 19.40
CA GLU A 257 20.49 0.15 20.75
C GLU A 257 20.89 1.64 20.93
N GLU A 258 21.55 2.25 19.95
CA GLU A 258 21.78 3.69 19.91
C GLU A 258 20.45 4.44 19.76
N GLU A 259 20.14 5.29 20.74
CA GLU A 259 18.99 6.19 20.71
C GLU A 259 18.99 7.01 19.42
N VAL A 260 18.19 6.59 18.43
CA VAL A 260 17.86 7.43 17.29
C VAL A 260 17.05 8.60 17.86
N GLU A 261 17.68 9.77 17.95
CA GLU A 261 16.97 11.03 18.17
C GLU A 261 15.94 11.16 17.05
N ILE A 262 14.68 10.86 17.36
CA ILE A 262 13.58 11.17 16.45
C ILE A 262 13.63 12.68 16.28
N PRO A 263 13.81 13.22 15.06
CA PRO A 263 13.66 14.63 14.84
C PRO A 263 12.30 15.04 15.39
N ARG A 264 12.27 15.96 16.36
CA ARG A 264 11.00 16.51 16.83
C ARG A 264 10.30 17.05 15.58
N PHE A 265 9.11 16.52 15.30
CA PHE A 265 8.26 17.08 14.26
C PHE A 265 7.90 18.50 14.70
N ASP A 266 8.66 19.50 14.23
CA ASP A 266 8.14 20.85 14.16
C ASP A 266 6.94 20.78 13.24
N SER A 267 5.77 21.11 13.78
CA SER A 267 4.45 21.06 13.12
C SER A 267 4.31 21.99 11.91
N HIS A 268 5.43 22.46 11.35
CA HIS A 268 5.50 23.33 10.21
C HIS A 268 5.70 22.49 8.94
N PHE A 269 4.67 21.73 8.57
CA PHE A 269 4.47 21.40 7.16
C PHE A 269 4.10 22.70 6.43
N GLY A 270 5.12 23.50 6.14
CA GLY A 270 5.01 24.68 5.29
C GLY A 270 4.69 24.24 3.88
N VAL A 271 3.42 24.39 3.50
CA VAL A 271 3.00 24.41 2.09
C VAL A 271 3.48 25.74 1.51
N GLN A 272 4.44 25.68 0.58
CA GLN A 272 4.58 26.70 -0.45
C GLN A 272 3.86 26.23 -1.70
#